data_AF-A0AAU3DGS2-F1
#
_entry.id   AF-A0AAU3DGS2-F1
#
_cell.length_a   1.000
_cell.length_b   1.000
_cell.length_c   1.000
_cell.angle_alpha   90.00
_cell.angle_beta   90.00
_cell.angle_gamma   90.00
#
_symmetry.space_group_name_H-M   'P 1'
#
loop_
_entity.id
_entity.type
_entity.pdbx_description
1 polymer ?
#
loop_
_entity_poly.entity_id
_entity_poly.type
_entity_poly.pdbx_seq_one_letter_code
_entity_poly.pdbx_strand_id
1 'polypeptide(L)'
;MHPMLKPALRRAWRGGDTVQFGVTPAHAVKVGPMDIATGCFLELLDGTRGMPLLRQEARALDLSERHVDALVMRLLDAGLVDDVRAGGPEADALRDRADTLERHRPDLASLSVVHPEPGGGMRRLAARRSMRVQVRGAGRVGAAVAAVLSGAGVGRVEVLDGGCTEPGDVAPGGLPASAVGERRDMAARQLVRRAAPGPGPRAPGAAGGGQAGREPGLSLIVVAPRDGFSGYVPDPGTAEPWISSGTPHLYAGVMEATGFVGPLVLPGGTACAGCVHLNRRDRDPQWPRMLAQWQSGRRGAVQACDLGLATAVAGLAASHALAFLDGELPSSAGARWEAALPLLDWRSERIGAHLDCSCGAAGHTERVRASGAGTAHDTMAG
;
A
#
# COMPACT_ATOMS: atom_id res chain seq x y z
N MET A 1 -27.93 -3.47 -11.14
CA MET A 1 -26.64 -2.92 -11.59
C MET A 1 -26.84 -1.80 -12.60
N HIS A 2 -25.97 -0.80 -12.55
CA HIS A 2 -25.83 0.26 -13.55
C HIS A 2 -24.45 0.13 -14.21
N PRO A 3 -24.31 -0.71 -15.25
CA PRO A 3 -23.01 -1.04 -15.81
C PRO A 3 -22.36 0.15 -16.49
N MET A 4 -21.07 0.31 -16.23
CA MET A 4 -20.20 1.29 -16.87
C MET A 4 -18.95 0.58 -17.37
N LEU A 5 -18.60 0.74 -18.65
CA LEU A 5 -17.29 0.34 -19.13
C LEU A 5 -16.22 1.16 -18.41
N LYS A 6 -15.15 0.48 -17.98
CA LYS A 6 -14.09 1.14 -17.22
C LYS A 6 -13.41 2.22 -18.07
N PRO A 7 -13.55 3.52 -17.71
CA PRO A 7 -13.05 4.61 -18.54
C PRO A 7 -11.51 4.66 -18.58
N ALA A 8 -10.84 3.98 -17.64
CA ALA A 8 -9.39 3.84 -17.61
C ALA A 8 -8.83 3.01 -18.78
N LEU A 9 -9.63 2.11 -19.36
CA LEU A 9 -9.21 1.22 -20.44
C LEU A 9 -9.54 1.85 -21.79
N ARG A 10 -8.51 2.26 -22.53
CA ARG A 10 -8.67 2.69 -23.93
C ARG A 10 -9.18 1.52 -24.77
N ARG A 11 -10.07 1.80 -25.72
CA ARG A 11 -10.69 0.78 -26.56
C ARG A 11 -10.32 0.98 -28.02
N ALA A 12 -10.07 -0.11 -28.74
CA ALA A 12 -9.81 -0.09 -30.18
C ALA A 12 -10.29 -1.39 -30.84
N TRP A 13 -10.81 -1.28 -32.06
CA TRP A 13 -11.04 -2.45 -32.92
C TRP A 13 -9.71 -3.08 -33.33
N ARG A 14 -9.63 -4.41 -33.25
CA ARG A 14 -8.47 -5.21 -33.63
C ARG A 14 -8.90 -6.24 -34.68
N GLY A 15 -8.91 -5.83 -35.94
CA GLY A 15 -9.53 -6.61 -37.02
C GLY A 15 -11.03 -6.34 -37.12
N GLY A 16 -11.77 -7.23 -37.78
CA GLY A 16 -13.19 -7.03 -38.11
C GLY A 16 -14.19 -7.48 -37.04
N ASP A 17 -13.77 -8.29 -36.07
CA ASP A 17 -14.68 -8.97 -35.12
C ASP A 17 -14.21 -8.93 -33.66
N THR A 18 -13.13 -8.21 -33.35
CA THR A 18 -12.52 -8.23 -32.01
C THR A 18 -12.27 -6.81 -31.54
N VAL A 19 -12.63 -6.54 -30.28
CA VAL A 19 -12.34 -5.28 -29.60
C VAL A 19 -11.30 -5.51 -28.51
N GLN A 20 -10.25 -4.70 -28.52
CA GLN A 20 -9.26 -4.66 -27.45
C GLN A 20 -9.56 -3.52 -26.47
N PHE A 21 -9.51 -3.83 -25.19
CA PHE A 21 -9.57 -2.89 -24.07
C PHE A 21 -8.20 -2.85 -23.40
N GLY A 22 -7.66 -1.66 -23.14
CA GLY A 22 -6.32 -1.46 -22.59
C GLY A 22 -5.21 -1.40 -23.64
N VAL A 23 -4.14 -0.67 -23.29
CA VAL A 23 -2.93 -0.48 -24.12
C VAL A 23 -1.76 -1.28 -23.58
N THR A 24 -1.60 -1.35 -22.26
CA THR A 24 -0.47 -2.04 -21.63
C THR A 24 -0.74 -3.55 -21.55
N PRO A 25 0.26 -4.40 -21.82
CA PRO A 25 0.08 -5.86 -21.78
C PRO A 25 -0.44 -6.39 -20.43
N ALA A 26 -0.11 -5.71 -19.33
CA ALA A 26 -0.54 -6.10 -17.98
C ALA A 26 -2.06 -6.04 -17.78
N HIS A 27 -2.78 -5.22 -18.55
CA HIS A 27 -4.23 -4.98 -18.36
C HIS A 27 -5.04 -5.08 -19.65
N ALA A 28 -4.38 -5.37 -20.78
CA ALA A 28 -5.06 -5.43 -22.07
C ALA A 28 -5.87 -6.73 -22.23
N VAL A 29 -7.15 -6.60 -22.54
CA VAL A 29 -8.08 -7.72 -22.75
C VAL A 29 -8.68 -7.62 -24.15
N LYS A 30 -8.82 -8.76 -24.82
CA LYS A 30 -9.44 -8.87 -26.15
C LYS A 30 -10.78 -9.58 -26.02
N VAL A 31 -11.81 -9.01 -26.61
CA VAL A 31 -13.18 -9.56 -26.58
C VAL A 31 -13.67 -9.72 -28.01
N GLY A 32 -14.05 -10.94 -28.37
CA GLY A 32 -14.60 -11.31 -29.67
C GLY A 32 -15.37 -12.63 -29.60
N PRO A 33 -16.15 -12.98 -30.63
CA PRO A 33 -16.51 -12.12 -31.75
C PRO A 33 -17.44 -10.97 -31.31
N MET A 34 -17.38 -9.86 -32.03
CA MET A 34 -18.13 -8.63 -31.81
C MET A 34 -18.48 -7.98 -33.15
N ASP A 35 -19.76 -7.83 -33.44
CA ASP A 35 -20.24 -7.11 -34.61
C ASP A 35 -20.40 -5.61 -34.32
N ILE A 36 -20.71 -4.83 -35.37
CA ILE A 36 -20.87 -3.38 -35.28
C ILE A 36 -22.00 -3.01 -34.32
N ALA A 37 -23.14 -3.72 -34.36
CA ALA A 37 -24.28 -3.47 -33.49
C ALA A 37 -23.94 -3.64 -32.01
N THR A 38 -23.23 -4.72 -31.67
CA THR A 38 -22.69 -4.97 -30.33
C THR A 38 -21.68 -3.89 -29.93
N GLY A 39 -20.83 -3.45 -30.86
CA GLY A 39 -19.90 -2.34 -30.65
C GLY A 39 -20.60 -1.01 -30.33
N CYS A 40 -21.68 -0.67 -31.04
CA CYS A 40 -22.51 0.50 -30.74
C CYS A 40 -23.20 0.39 -29.37
N PHE A 41 -23.69 -0.81 -29.02
CA PHE A 41 -24.30 -1.06 -27.71
C PHE A 41 -23.32 -0.81 -26.56
N LEU A 42 -22.02 -1.07 -26.74
CA LEU A 42 -21.02 -0.79 -25.71
C LEU A 42 -20.99 0.68 -25.29
N GLU A 43 -21.35 1.63 -26.15
CA GLU A 43 -21.40 3.06 -25.80
C GLU A 43 -22.53 3.39 -24.81
N LEU A 44 -23.54 2.52 -24.68
CA LEU A 44 -24.64 2.69 -23.74
C LEU A 44 -24.25 2.30 -22.30
N LEU A 45 -23.14 1.56 -22.14
CA LEU A 45 -22.59 1.14 -20.85
C LEU A 45 -21.78 2.29 -20.21
N ASP A 46 -22.46 3.38 -19.88
CA ASP A 46 -21.87 4.60 -19.30
C ASP A 46 -22.21 4.79 -17.81
N GLY A 47 -22.89 3.82 -17.20
CA GLY A 47 -23.33 3.87 -15.79
C GLY A 47 -24.60 4.68 -15.53
N THR A 48 -25.14 5.39 -16.52
CA THR A 48 -26.38 6.18 -16.34
C THR A 48 -27.63 5.30 -16.40
N ARG A 49 -27.55 4.15 -17.10
CA ARG A 49 -28.66 3.25 -17.36
C ARG A 49 -28.56 1.95 -16.54
N GLY A 50 -29.69 1.49 -16.01
CA GLY A 50 -29.80 0.15 -15.42
C GLY A 50 -30.11 -0.92 -16.47
N MET A 51 -29.91 -2.20 -16.13
CA MET A 51 -30.17 -3.34 -17.04
C MET A 51 -31.55 -3.34 -17.72
N PRO A 52 -32.67 -2.99 -17.05
CA PRO A 52 -33.98 -2.95 -17.72
C PRO A 52 -34.03 -1.96 -18.89
N LEU A 53 -33.44 -0.76 -18.73
CA LEU A 53 -33.39 0.25 -19.77
C LEU A 53 -32.42 -0.12 -20.89
N LEU A 54 -31.27 -0.72 -20.54
CA LEU A 54 -30.31 -1.20 -21.53
C LEU A 54 -30.91 -2.28 -22.45
N ARG A 55 -31.69 -3.21 -21.90
CA ARG A 55 -32.41 -4.23 -22.69
C ARG A 55 -33.45 -3.61 -23.62
N GLN A 56 -34.13 -2.54 -23.19
CA GLN A 56 -35.08 -1.81 -24.02
C GLN A 56 -34.38 -1.08 -25.18
N GLU A 57 -33.33 -0.32 -24.90
CA GLU A 57 -32.58 0.44 -25.91
C GLU A 57 -31.84 -0.48 -26.90
N ALA A 58 -31.38 -1.65 -26.45
CA ALA A 58 -30.73 -2.64 -27.30
C ALA A 58 -31.62 -3.17 -28.43
N ARG A 59 -32.94 -3.16 -28.25
CA ARG A 59 -33.89 -3.57 -29.30
C ARG A 59 -33.85 -2.64 -30.52
N ALA A 60 -33.51 -1.37 -30.32
CA ALA A 60 -33.32 -0.41 -31.42
C ALA A 60 -32.03 -0.68 -32.23
N LEU A 61 -31.14 -1.51 -31.71
CA LEU A 61 -29.91 -1.99 -32.36
C LEU A 61 -30.05 -3.44 -32.85
N ASP A 62 -31.28 -3.98 -32.92
CA ASP A 62 -31.59 -5.36 -33.29
C ASP A 62 -30.92 -6.43 -32.39
N LEU A 63 -30.59 -6.07 -31.15
CA LEU A 63 -30.02 -6.99 -30.17
C LEU A 63 -31.09 -7.59 -29.26
N SER A 64 -31.08 -8.91 -29.11
CA SER A 64 -31.98 -9.61 -28.16
C SER A 64 -31.54 -9.37 -26.70
N GLU A 65 -32.50 -9.43 -25.77
CA GLU A 65 -32.19 -9.30 -24.33
C GLU A 65 -31.19 -10.35 -23.85
N ARG A 66 -31.29 -11.59 -24.37
CA ARG A 66 -30.35 -12.67 -24.07
C ARG A 66 -28.94 -12.34 -24.54
N HIS A 67 -28.80 -11.70 -25.70
CA HIS A 67 -27.49 -11.26 -26.22
C HIS A 67 -26.88 -10.17 -25.34
N VAL A 68 -27.69 -9.20 -24.91
CA VAL A 68 -27.28 -8.15 -23.98
C VAL A 68 -26.80 -8.74 -22.65
N ASP A 69 -27.59 -9.61 -22.05
CA ASP A 69 -27.24 -10.23 -20.78
C ASP A 69 -25.95 -11.07 -20.89
N ALA A 70 -25.82 -11.87 -21.96
CA ALA A 70 -24.61 -12.65 -22.21
C ALA A 70 -23.38 -11.78 -22.46
N LEU A 71 -23.54 -10.66 -23.17
CA LEU A 71 -22.45 -9.70 -23.41
C LEU A 71 -22.00 -9.05 -22.11
N VAL A 72 -22.94 -8.52 -21.31
CA VAL A 72 -22.62 -7.85 -20.04
C VAL A 72 -21.93 -8.83 -19.09
N MET A 73 -22.41 -10.07 -19.00
CA MET A 73 -21.75 -11.12 -18.22
C MET A 73 -20.33 -11.40 -18.73
N ARG A 74 -20.14 -11.55 -20.04
CA ARG A 74 -18.80 -11.75 -20.62
C ARG A 74 -17.86 -10.59 -20.33
N LEU A 75 -18.36 -9.35 -20.32
CA LEU A 75 -17.56 -8.17 -19.99
C LEU A 75 -17.26 -8.07 -18.49
N LEU A 76 -18.18 -8.49 -17.62
CA LEU A 76 -17.97 -8.60 -16.17
C LEU A 76 -16.90 -9.65 -15.86
N ASP A 77 -17.00 -10.84 -16.46
CA ASP A 77 -16.01 -11.92 -16.30
C ASP A 77 -14.63 -11.50 -16.82
N ALA A 78 -14.59 -10.67 -17.86
CA ALA A 78 -13.38 -10.06 -18.38
C ALA A 78 -12.85 -8.87 -17.54
N GLY A 79 -13.57 -8.46 -16.50
CA GLY A 79 -13.18 -7.33 -15.63
C GLY A 79 -13.24 -5.96 -16.33
N LEU A 80 -14.10 -5.80 -17.34
CA LEU A 80 -14.18 -4.58 -18.18
C LEU A 80 -15.31 -3.63 -17.78
N VAL A 81 -16.24 -4.10 -16.95
CA VAL A 81 -17.42 -3.37 -16.50
C VAL A 81 -17.34 -3.12 -15.00
N ASP A 82 -17.67 -1.91 -14.60
CA ASP A 82 -17.93 -1.52 -13.22
C ASP A 82 -19.44 -1.28 -13.02
N ASP A 83 -19.89 -1.16 -11.78
CA ASP A 83 -21.26 -0.76 -11.44
C ASP A 83 -21.20 0.48 -10.56
N VAL A 84 -21.72 1.60 -11.07
CA VAL A 84 -21.63 2.90 -10.38
C VAL A 84 -22.33 2.91 -9.02
N ARG A 85 -23.24 1.94 -8.78
CA ARG A 85 -23.93 1.76 -7.49
C ARG A 85 -23.31 0.69 -6.59
N ALA A 86 -22.33 -0.07 -7.06
CA ALA A 86 -21.72 -1.13 -6.26
C ALA A 86 -20.67 -0.60 -5.27
N GLY A 87 -20.48 -1.30 -4.15
CA GLY A 87 -19.41 -0.99 -3.19
C GLY A 87 -19.87 -0.77 -1.75
N GLY A 88 -21.17 -0.82 -1.50
CA GLY A 88 -21.72 -0.86 -0.14
C GLY A 88 -21.74 0.50 0.58
N PRO A 89 -22.14 0.52 1.85
CA PRO A 89 -22.49 1.74 2.57
C PRO A 89 -21.34 2.74 2.71
N GLU A 90 -20.10 2.29 2.93
CA GLU A 90 -18.97 3.24 3.02
C GLU A 90 -18.66 3.90 1.67
N ALA A 91 -18.85 3.16 0.57
CA ALA A 91 -18.71 3.72 -0.77
C ALA A 91 -19.84 4.73 -1.07
N ASP A 92 -21.07 4.45 -0.65
CA ASP A 92 -22.21 5.38 -0.79
C ASP A 92 -21.92 6.69 -0.05
N ALA A 93 -21.47 6.61 1.20
CA ALA A 93 -21.09 7.78 1.99
C ALA A 93 -19.91 8.58 1.39
N LEU A 94 -19.06 7.94 0.59
CA LEU A 94 -18.00 8.62 -0.15
C LEU A 94 -18.54 9.31 -1.42
N ARG A 95 -19.51 8.69 -2.11
CA ARG A 95 -20.16 9.30 -3.29
C ARG A 95 -20.89 10.60 -2.94
N ASP A 96 -21.46 10.69 -1.75
CA ASP A 96 -22.10 11.91 -1.24
C ASP A 96 -21.14 13.10 -1.09
N ARG A 97 -19.82 12.88 -1.24
CA ARG A 97 -18.77 13.90 -1.15
C ARG A 97 -18.17 14.19 -2.53
N ALA A 98 -18.96 14.82 -3.39
CA ALA A 98 -18.63 15.09 -4.79
C ALA A 98 -17.21 15.66 -4.98
N ASP A 99 -16.81 16.70 -4.24
CA ASP A 99 -15.49 17.34 -4.40
C ASP A 99 -14.32 16.42 -4.04
N THR A 100 -14.48 15.62 -2.97
CA THR A 100 -13.48 14.62 -2.58
C THR A 100 -13.38 13.52 -3.63
N LEU A 101 -14.52 13.09 -4.16
CA LEU A 101 -14.57 12.06 -5.19
C LEU A 101 -13.94 12.55 -6.49
N GLU A 102 -14.22 13.79 -6.91
CA GLU A 102 -13.66 14.41 -8.12
C GLU A 102 -12.13 14.39 -8.08
N ARG A 103 -11.53 14.75 -6.93
CA ARG A 103 -10.07 14.71 -6.74
C ARG A 103 -9.49 13.30 -6.82
N HIS A 104 -10.27 12.28 -6.49
CA HIS A 104 -9.88 10.87 -6.54
C HIS A 104 -10.25 10.16 -7.84
N ARG A 105 -10.87 10.82 -8.82
CA ARG A 105 -11.26 10.17 -10.08
C ARG A 105 -10.10 9.46 -10.78
N PRO A 106 -8.88 10.02 -10.86
CA PRO A 106 -7.75 9.31 -11.44
C PRO A 106 -7.39 8.04 -10.67
N ASP A 107 -7.37 8.10 -9.33
CA ASP A 107 -7.09 6.95 -8.46
C ASP A 107 -8.18 5.87 -8.60
N LEU A 108 -9.45 6.26 -8.63
CA LEU A 108 -10.58 5.34 -8.83
C LEU A 108 -10.54 4.68 -10.20
N ALA A 109 -10.19 5.43 -11.25
CA ALA A 109 -10.00 4.89 -12.58
C ALA A 109 -8.91 3.80 -12.56
N SER A 110 -7.76 4.07 -11.93
CA SER A 110 -6.69 3.09 -11.76
C SER A 110 -7.12 1.87 -10.93
N LEU A 111 -7.73 2.10 -9.76
CA LEU A 111 -8.22 1.05 -8.87
C LEU A 111 -9.26 0.15 -9.53
N SER A 112 -10.12 0.68 -10.41
CA SER A 112 -11.08 -0.12 -11.16
C SER A 112 -10.41 -1.12 -12.11
N VAL A 113 -9.20 -0.82 -12.60
CA VAL A 113 -8.43 -1.73 -13.46
C VAL A 113 -7.73 -2.80 -12.62
N VAL A 114 -7.19 -2.42 -11.46
CA VAL A 114 -6.45 -3.33 -10.57
C VAL A 114 -7.38 -4.27 -9.82
N HIS A 115 -8.55 -3.79 -9.38
CA HIS A 115 -9.58 -4.57 -8.71
C HIS A 115 -10.77 -4.71 -9.64
N PRO A 116 -10.79 -5.78 -10.47
CA PRO A 116 -11.64 -5.82 -11.63
C PRO A 116 -13.13 -6.00 -11.32
N GLU A 117 -13.47 -6.42 -10.10
CA GLU A 117 -14.85 -6.68 -9.73
C GLU A 117 -15.67 -5.38 -9.55
N PRO A 118 -16.99 -5.38 -9.84
CA PRO A 118 -17.81 -4.18 -9.69
C PRO A 118 -17.76 -3.56 -8.28
N GLY A 119 -17.51 -2.26 -8.23
CA GLY A 119 -17.33 -1.48 -7.00
C GLY A 119 -16.04 -1.75 -6.24
N GLY A 120 -15.11 -2.56 -6.79
CA GLY A 120 -13.83 -2.91 -6.14
C GLY A 120 -13.02 -1.69 -5.76
N GLY A 121 -12.76 -0.81 -6.73
CA GLY A 121 -12.00 0.42 -6.49
C GLY A 121 -12.67 1.36 -5.48
N MET A 122 -14.00 1.52 -5.56
CA MET A 122 -14.76 2.33 -4.59
C MET A 122 -14.71 1.75 -3.18
N ARG A 123 -14.81 0.43 -3.02
CA ARG A 123 -14.67 -0.24 -1.71
C ARG A 123 -13.31 0.02 -1.09
N ARG A 124 -12.24 -0.11 -1.87
CA ARG A 124 -10.87 0.11 -1.36
C ARG A 124 -10.64 1.56 -0.99
N LEU A 125 -11.05 2.50 -1.85
CA LEU A 125 -10.92 3.91 -1.53
C LEU A 125 -11.73 4.30 -0.28
N ALA A 126 -12.94 3.76 -0.13
CA ALA A 126 -13.75 3.95 1.08
C ALA A 126 -13.09 3.33 2.31
N ALA A 127 -12.55 2.10 2.20
CA ALA A 127 -11.87 1.40 3.29
C ALA A 127 -10.62 2.16 3.78
N ARG A 128 -9.81 2.72 2.87
CA ARG A 128 -8.63 3.55 3.21
C ARG A 128 -8.96 4.67 4.19
N ARG A 129 -10.16 5.25 4.11
CA ARG A 129 -10.61 6.33 5.01
C ARG A 129 -10.76 5.90 6.45
N SER A 130 -10.88 4.60 6.74
CA SER A 130 -10.95 4.07 8.10
C SER A 130 -9.58 3.70 8.67
N MET A 131 -8.55 3.69 7.84
CA MET A 131 -7.21 3.20 8.19
C MET A 131 -6.35 4.26 8.84
N ARG A 132 -5.42 3.78 9.69
CA ARG A 132 -4.43 4.59 10.39
C ARG A 132 -3.03 4.14 10.01
N VAL A 133 -2.23 5.06 9.51
CA VAL A 133 -0.83 4.80 9.14
C VAL A 133 0.07 5.73 9.91
N GLN A 134 1.17 5.19 10.44
CA GLN A 134 2.21 5.97 11.09
C GLN A 134 3.47 5.98 10.22
N VAL A 135 3.99 7.16 9.91
CA VAL A 135 5.26 7.35 9.21
C VAL A 135 6.31 7.80 10.22
N ARG A 136 7.37 7.01 10.40
CA ARG A 136 8.49 7.29 11.28
C ARG A 136 9.66 7.84 10.46
N GLY A 137 9.93 9.12 10.64
CA GLY A 137 10.89 9.90 9.87
C GLY A 137 10.21 10.82 8.86
N ALA A 138 10.66 12.07 8.81
CA ALA A 138 10.13 13.14 7.98
C ALA A 138 11.24 13.86 7.20
N GLY A 139 12.24 13.10 6.74
CA GLY A 139 13.16 13.54 5.69
C GLY A 139 12.50 13.51 4.31
N ARG A 140 13.30 13.62 3.24
CA ARG A 140 12.81 13.66 1.85
C ARG A 140 11.85 12.52 1.49
N VAL A 141 12.18 11.29 1.89
CA VAL A 141 11.35 10.10 1.60
C VAL A 141 10.10 10.08 2.48
N GLY A 142 10.26 10.11 3.81
CA GLY A 142 9.16 9.94 4.75
C GLY A 142 8.07 11.02 4.64
N ALA A 143 8.46 12.29 4.47
CA ALA A 143 7.49 13.38 4.30
C ALA A 143 6.66 13.22 3.02
N ALA A 144 7.31 12.82 1.92
CA ALA A 144 6.63 12.58 0.65
C ALA A 144 5.70 11.35 0.72
N VAL A 145 6.13 10.26 1.34
CA VAL A 145 5.25 9.09 1.57
C VAL A 145 4.02 9.49 2.39
N ALA A 146 4.20 10.25 3.48
CA ALA A 146 3.08 10.71 4.30
C ALA A 146 2.08 11.56 3.50
N ALA A 147 2.59 12.46 2.65
CA ALA A 147 1.77 13.28 1.77
C ALA A 147 0.97 12.43 0.76
N VAL A 148 1.64 11.48 0.09
CA VAL A 148 1.00 10.60 -0.91
C VAL A 148 -0.08 9.73 -0.25
N LEU A 149 0.19 9.11 0.90
CA LEU A 149 -0.80 8.30 1.60
C LEU A 149 -2.05 9.11 1.98
N SER A 150 -1.85 10.34 2.48
CA SER A 150 -2.96 11.26 2.79
C SER A 150 -3.76 11.64 1.53
N GLY A 151 -3.05 12.00 0.46
CA GLY A 151 -3.65 12.34 -0.84
C GLY A 151 -4.40 11.18 -1.48
N ALA A 152 -3.95 9.95 -1.26
CA ALA A 152 -4.56 8.71 -1.76
C ALA A 152 -5.75 8.21 -0.93
N GLY A 153 -6.17 8.99 0.08
CA GLY A 153 -7.41 8.74 0.83
C GLY A 153 -7.24 7.96 2.13
N VAL A 154 -6.01 7.73 2.61
CA VAL A 154 -5.77 7.14 3.93
C VAL A 154 -6.32 8.08 5.01
N GLY A 155 -7.21 7.56 5.86
CA GLY A 155 -8.01 8.37 6.78
C GLY A 155 -7.20 9.15 7.80
N ARG A 156 -6.15 8.53 8.33
CA ARG A 156 -5.26 9.17 9.31
C ARG A 156 -3.81 8.78 9.03
N VAL A 157 -3.00 9.79 8.71
CA VAL A 157 -1.55 9.65 8.56
C VAL A 157 -0.87 10.43 9.69
N GLU A 158 -0.22 9.71 10.58
CA GLU A 158 0.54 10.27 11.70
C GLU A 158 2.02 10.29 11.34
N VAL A 159 2.70 11.41 11.57
CA VAL A 159 4.14 11.52 11.32
C VAL A 159 4.87 11.71 12.64
N LEU A 160 5.88 10.86 12.88
CA LEU A 160 6.76 10.90 14.03
C LEU A 160 8.19 11.22 13.59
N ASP A 161 8.69 12.38 13.99
CA ASP A 161 10.08 12.78 13.80
C ASP A 161 10.48 13.74 14.93
N GLY A 162 11.69 13.57 15.48
CA GLY A 162 12.18 14.36 16.60
C GLY A 162 13.07 15.55 16.23
N GLY A 163 13.38 15.74 14.94
CA GLY A 163 14.30 16.79 14.47
C GLY A 163 13.62 18.04 13.93
N CYS A 164 14.44 19.01 13.56
CA CYS A 164 14.02 20.21 12.83
C CYS A 164 14.31 20.06 11.34
N THR A 165 13.55 20.77 10.51
CA THR A 165 13.70 20.78 9.06
C THR A 165 14.98 21.53 8.71
N GLU A 166 15.90 20.86 8.04
CA GLU A 166 17.13 21.44 7.53
C GLU A 166 16.94 21.89 6.07
N PRO A 167 17.78 22.80 5.54
CA PRO A 167 17.74 23.18 4.12
C PRO A 167 17.83 21.98 3.16
N GLY A 168 18.57 20.94 3.56
CA GLY A 168 18.68 19.69 2.82
C GLY A 168 17.41 18.84 2.80
N ASP A 169 16.41 19.10 3.64
CA ASP A 169 15.17 18.30 3.70
C ASP A 169 14.11 18.73 2.68
N VAL A 170 14.29 19.90 2.07
CA VAL A 170 13.35 20.47 1.11
C VAL A 170 13.23 19.56 -0.11
N ALA A 171 12.00 19.18 -0.46
CA ALA A 171 11.73 18.26 -1.56
C ALA A 171 10.37 18.49 -2.22
N PRO A 172 10.23 18.21 -3.54
CA PRO A 172 8.93 18.20 -4.19
C PRO A 172 8.05 17.11 -3.58
N GLY A 173 6.78 17.44 -3.30
CA GLY A 173 5.87 16.55 -2.58
C GLY A 173 6.25 16.29 -1.12
N GLY A 174 7.36 16.85 -0.63
CA GLY A 174 7.86 16.75 0.75
C GLY A 174 7.76 18.10 1.49
N LEU A 175 8.70 18.34 2.39
CA LEU A 175 8.71 19.58 3.18
C LEU A 175 9.08 20.80 2.30
N PRO A 176 8.35 21.92 2.42
CA PRO A 176 8.64 23.12 1.64
C PRO A 176 9.80 23.92 2.23
N ALA A 177 10.42 24.80 1.44
CA ALA A 177 11.48 25.69 1.90
C ALA A 177 11.05 26.60 3.06
N SER A 178 9.76 26.98 3.12
CA SER A 178 9.22 27.79 4.21
C SER A 178 9.21 27.08 5.56
N ALA A 179 9.37 25.75 5.59
CA ALA A 179 9.36 24.95 6.82
C ALA A 179 10.74 24.79 7.45
N VAL A 180 11.81 25.33 6.83
CA VAL A 180 13.18 25.26 7.36
C VAL A 180 13.23 25.90 8.75
N GLY A 181 13.81 25.20 9.71
CA GLY A 181 13.86 25.60 11.12
C GLY A 181 12.64 25.18 11.95
N GLU A 182 11.51 24.80 11.34
CA GLU A 182 10.38 24.23 12.06
C GLU A 182 10.67 22.79 12.51
N ARG A 183 9.92 22.30 13.51
CA ARG A 183 9.92 20.87 13.82
C ARG A 183 9.41 20.05 12.63
N ARG A 184 10.13 19.01 12.24
CA ARG A 184 9.80 18.17 11.09
C ARG A 184 8.43 17.51 11.20
N ASP A 185 8.07 17.03 12.39
CA ASP A 185 6.75 16.43 12.62
C ASP A 185 5.60 17.43 12.42
N MET A 186 5.77 18.68 12.87
CA MET A 186 4.78 19.75 12.67
C MET A 186 4.66 20.16 11.21
N ALA A 187 5.78 20.33 10.51
CA ALA A 187 5.80 20.63 9.08
C ALA A 187 5.17 19.49 8.26
N ALA A 188 5.50 18.24 8.59
CA ALA A 188 4.92 17.07 7.94
C ALA A 188 3.42 16.93 8.22
N ARG A 189 2.94 17.24 9.42
CA ARG A 189 1.49 17.28 9.73
C ARG A 189 0.76 18.34 8.90
N GLN A 190 1.36 19.51 8.68
CA GLN A 190 0.80 20.53 7.79
C GLN A 190 0.73 20.02 6.35
N LEU A 191 1.80 19.37 5.88
CA LEU A 191 1.86 18.74 4.55
C LEU A 191 0.77 17.68 4.38
N VAL A 192 0.62 16.76 5.33
CA VAL A 192 -0.44 15.72 5.34
C VAL A 192 -1.83 16.35 5.23
N ARG A 193 -2.10 17.42 5.99
CA ARG A 193 -3.40 18.12 5.92
C ARG A 193 -3.64 18.79 4.58
N ARG A 194 -2.62 19.41 3.96
CA ARG A 194 -2.72 20.03 2.63
C ARG A 194 -2.87 19.00 1.52
N ALA A 195 -2.27 17.82 1.69
CA ALA A 195 -2.38 16.72 0.74
C ALA A 195 -3.76 16.06 0.76
N ALA A 196 -4.47 16.07 1.90
CA ALA A 196 -5.76 15.41 2.05
C ALA A 196 -6.83 15.96 1.06
N PRO A 197 -7.59 15.09 0.38
CA PRO A 197 -8.60 15.45 -0.63
C PRO A 197 -9.92 15.96 -0.04
N GLY A 198 -10.07 15.87 1.28
CA GLY A 198 -11.19 16.44 2.00
C GLY A 198 -11.00 16.28 3.49
N PRO A 199 -11.99 16.68 4.30
CA PRO A 199 -11.95 16.49 5.74
C PRO A 199 -11.76 15.01 6.09
N GLY A 200 -10.77 14.77 6.97
CA GLY A 200 -10.55 13.44 7.54
C GLY A 200 -11.77 12.97 8.36
N PRO A 201 -11.84 11.67 8.68
CA PRO A 201 -12.84 11.16 9.61
C PRO A 201 -12.77 11.93 10.94
N ARG A 202 -13.93 12.32 11.48
CA ARG A 202 -13.98 12.92 12.83
C ARG A 202 -13.43 11.90 13.82
N ALA A 203 -12.52 12.33 14.70
CA ALA A 203 -12.03 11.46 15.77
C ALA A 203 -13.22 11.00 16.64
N PRO A 204 -13.32 9.71 16.98
CA PRO A 204 -14.31 9.26 17.95
C PRO A 204 -13.97 9.93 19.30
N GLY A 205 -14.77 10.90 19.71
CA GLY A 205 -14.54 11.67 20.95
C GLY A 205 -14.86 13.16 20.87
N ALA A 206 -15.08 13.74 19.67
CA ALA A 206 -15.46 15.15 19.55
C ALA A 206 -16.98 15.41 19.71
N ALA A 207 -17.80 14.37 19.86
CA ALA A 207 -19.24 14.50 20.07
C ALA A 207 -19.68 13.57 21.21
N GLY A 208 -20.03 14.17 22.36
CA GLY A 208 -20.85 13.57 23.42
C GLY A 208 -20.20 12.47 24.25
N GLY A 209 -20.15 12.65 25.57
CA GLY A 209 -19.67 11.66 26.52
C GLY A 209 -20.40 10.32 26.39
N GLY A 210 -19.64 9.24 26.17
CA GLY A 210 -20.16 7.89 26.10
C GLY A 210 -19.13 6.94 25.50
N GLN A 211 -18.44 6.18 26.36
CA GLN A 211 -17.42 5.17 26.07
C GLN A 211 -16.25 5.61 25.18
N ALA A 212 -15.07 5.68 25.78
CA ALA A 212 -13.79 5.80 25.09
C ALA A 212 -13.63 4.62 24.11
N GLY A 213 -14.13 4.78 22.89
CA GLY A 213 -13.89 3.84 21.80
C GLY A 213 -12.39 3.72 21.64
N ARG A 214 -11.87 2.51 21.88
CA ARG A 214 -10.45 2.21 21.74
C ARG A 214 -10.01 2.68 20.36
N GLU A 215 -9.02 3.56 20.35
CA GLU A 215 -8.45 4.09 19.12
C GLU A 215 -8.08 2.91 18.19
N PRO A 216 -8.45 2.94 16.90
CA PRO A 216 -8.19 1.82 15.99
C PRO A 216 -6.68 1.49 15.99
N GLY A 217 -6.30 0.21 15.91
CA GLY A 217 -4.90 -0.15 15.74
C GLY A 217 -4.27 0.49 14.51
N LEU A 218 -2.94 0.61 14.48
CA LEU A 218 -2.23 1.02 13.27
C LEU A 218 -2.38 -0.06 12.20
N SER A 219 -2.85 0.32 11.02
CA SER A 219 -2.93 -0.56 9.85
C SER A 219 -1.55 -0.83 9.26
N LEU A 220 -0.65 0.15 9.33
CA LEU A 220 0.72 0.06 8.82
C LEU A 220 1.63 1.08 9.51
N ILE A 221 2.89 0.72 9.71
CA ILE A 221 3.98 1.67 10.02
C ILE A 221 4.92 1.76 8.82
N VAL A 222 5.24 2.97 8.35
CA VAL A 222 6.31 3.19 7.37
C VAL A 222 7.52 3.77 8.07
N VAL A 223 8.66 3.07 8.01
CA VAL A 223 9.92 3.46 8.64
C VAL A 223 10.83 4.04 7.57
N ALA A 224 10.90 5.37 7.52
CA ALA A 224 11.67 6.15 6.55
C ALA A 224 12.52 7.22 7.27
N PRO A 225 13.49 6.79 8.09
CA PRO A 225 14.31 7.69 8.88
C PRO A 225 15.08 8.63 7.97
N ARG A 226 15.30 9.86 8.44
CA ARG A 226 16.03 10.87 7.65
C ARG A 226 17.37 10.34 7.18
N ASP A 227 18.14 9.69 8.07
CA ASP A 227 19.50 9.20 7.83
C ASP A 227 19.57 7.95 6.94
N GLY A 228 18.44 7.32 6.62
CA GLY A 228 18.35 6.10 5.82
C GLY A 228 18.90 4.85 6.50
N PHE A 229 19.90 4.98 7.37
CA PHE A 229 20.63 3.88 7.97
C PHE A 229 19.74 2.95 8.78
N SER A 230 18.91 3.49 9.68
CA SER A 230 17.99 2.69 10.51
C SER A 230 16.82 2.09 9.72
N GLY A 231 16.64 2.48 8.45
CA GLY A 231 15.74 1.79 7.52
C GLY A 231 16.46 0.69 6.74
N TYR A 232 17.72 0.93 6.36
CA TYR A 232 18.53 -0.01 5.59
C TYR A 232 19.02 -1.19 6.44
N VAL A 233 19.40 -0.93 7.69
CA VAL A 233 19.78 -1.94 8.68
C VAL A 233 18.90 -1.75 9.91
N PRO A 234 17.65 -2.24 9.87
CA PRO A 234 16.67 -1.95 10.90
C PRO A 234 17.04 -2.59 12.24
N ASP A 235 17.04 -1.81 13.31
CA ASP A 235 17.32 -2.31 14.66
C ASP A 235 16.17 -3.22 15.16
N PRO A 236 16.44 -4.49 15.53
CA PRO A 236 15.42 -5.39 16.07
C PRO A 236 14.75 -4.85 17.33
N GLY A 237 15.47 -4.12 18.19
CA GLY A 237 14.92 -3.56 19.43
C GLY A 237 13.84 -2.51 19.14
N THR A 238 14.09 -1.63 18.16
CA THR A 238 13.11 -0.63 17.74
C THR A 238 11.84 -1.25 17.14
N ALA A 239 11.95 -2.40 16.48
CA ALA A 239 10.83 -3.10 15.85
C ALA A 239 10.07 -4.05 16.79
N GLU A 240 10.63 -4.39 17.96
CA GLU A 240 10.07 -5.36 18.92
C GLU A 240 8.62 -5.04 19.34
N PRO A 241 8.23 -3.78 19.64
CA PRO A 241 6.85 -3.45 19.96
C PRO A 241 5.87 -3.67 18.80
N TRP A 242 6.34 -3.56 17.55
CA TRP A 242 5.50 -3.75 16.37
C TRP A 242 5.33 -5.24 16.07
N ILE A 243 6.38 -6.02 16.30
CA ILE A 243 6.33 -7.48 16.22
C ILE A 243 5.36 -8.02 17.28
N SER A 244 5.49 -7.60 18.53
CA SER A 244 4.64 -8.08 19.63
C SER A 244 3.17 -7.67 19.48
N SER A 245 2.90 -6.47 18.94
CA SER A 245 1.53 -6.01 18.66
C SER A 245 0.94 -6.53 17.34
N GLY A 246 1.71 -7.25 16.53
CA GLY A 246 1.27 -7.72 15.22
C GLY A 246 1.12 -6.61 14.17
N THR A 247 1.73 -5.44 14.39
CA THR A 247 1.62 -4.29 13.49
C THR A 247 2.52 -4.45 12.24
N PRO A 248 1.95 -4.50 11.02
CA PRO A 248 2.72 -4.52 9.78
C PRO A 248 3.59 -3.28 9.64
N HIS A 249 4.79 -3.43 9.11
CA HIS A 249 5.70 -2.30 8.92
C HIS A 249 6.59 -2.41 7.69
N LEU A 250 6.72 -1.31 6.95
CA LEU A 250 7.49 -1.19 5.72
C LEU A 250 8.70 -0.30 5.94
N TYR A 251 9.90 -0.79 5.61
CA TYR A 251 11.11 0.04 5.58
C TYR A 251 11.30 0.70 4.23
N ALA A 252 11.75 1.95 4.19
CA ALA A 252 12.11 2.62 2.95
C ALA A 252 13.15 3.72 3.22
N GLY A 253 13.91 4.10 2.21
CA GLY A 253 14.86 5.19 2.36
C GLY A 253 15.90 5.25 1.25
N VAL A 254 16.85 6.16 1.45
CA VAL A 254 18.06 6.24 0.64
C VAL A 254 19.25 6.13 1.59
N MET A 255 20.14 5.20 1.30
CA MET A 255 21.42 5.06 1.98
C MET A 255 22.51 5.27 0.94
N GLU A 256 23.41 6.23 1.18
CA GLU A 256 24.44 6.62 0.22
C GLU A 256 23.81 7.02 -1.14
N ALA A 257 24.07 6.25 -2.20
CA ALA A 257 23.52 6.43 -3.53
C ALA A 257 22.51 5.31 -3.91
N THR A 258 22.00 4.59 -2.92
CA THR A 258 21.12 3.43 -3.09
C THR A 258 19.76 3.67 -2.44
N GLY A 259 18.71 3.63 -3.26
CA GLY A 259 17.33 3.68 -2.80
C GLY A 259 16.84 2.28 -2.46
N PHE A 260 16.01 2.15 -1.42
CA PHE A 260 15.43 0.88 -1.04
C PHE A 260 13.98 0.99 -0.59
N VAL A 261 13.19 -0.05 -0.87
CA VAL A 261 11.83 -0.26 -0.36
C VAL A 261 11.70 -1.71 0.08
N GLY A 262 11.46 -1.92 1.36
CA GLY A 262 11.28 -3.21 1.99
C GLY A 262 12.41 -3.62 2.94
N PRO A 263 12.21 -4.72 3.69
CA PRO A 263 11.02 -5.57 3.61
C PRO A 263 9.76 -4.89 4.16
N LEU A 264 8.61 -5.22 3.59
CA LEU A 264 7.34 -5.17 4.29
C LEU A 264 7.28 -6.39 5.21
N VAL A 265 7.32 -6.10 6.51
CA VAL A 265 7.26 -7.09 7.58
C VAL A 265 5.82 -7.31 7.98
N LEU A 266 5.37 -8.55 7.86
CA LEU A 266 4.15 -9.06 8.45
C LEU A 266 4.59 -9.89 9.67
N PRO A 267 4.37 -9.43 10.91
CA PRO A 267 4.80 -10.16 12.10
C PRO A 267 4.32 -11.62 12.07
N GLY A 268 5.24 -12.57 12.27
CA GLY A 268 4.96 -14.01 12.15
C GLY A 268 4.80 -14.55 10.72
N GLY A 269 4.65 -13.70 9.70
CA GLY A 269 4.44 -14.10 8.30
C GLY A 269 5.64 -13.88 7.38
N THR A 270 6.41 -12.80 7.56
CA THR A 270 7.59 -12.50 6.74
C THR A 270 8.81 -12.17 7.61
N ALA A 271 9.99 -12.18 7.01
CA ALA A 271 11.24 -11.91 7.71
C ALA A 271 11.26 -10.50 8.33
N CYS A 272 11.48 -10.43 9.64
CA CYS A 272 11.57 -9.18 10.39
C CYS A 272 13.00 -8.61 10.43
N ALA A 273 13.18 -7.47 11.10
CA ALA A 273 14.49 -6.88 11.37
C ALA A 273 15.49 -7.89 12.02
N GLY A 274 15.03 -8.70 12.97
CA GLY A 274 15.85 -9.76 13.58
C GLY A 274 16.35 -10.79 12.55
N CYS A 275 15.46 -11.25 11.65
CA CYS A 275 15.85 -12.15 10.56
C CYS A 275 16.89 -11.51 9.64
N VAL A 276 16.74 -10.22 9.30
CA VAL A 276 17.71 -9.49 8.48
C VAL A 276 19.09 -9.50 9.14
N HIS A 277 19.16 -9.18 10.44
CA HIS A 277 20.42 -9.16 11.20
C HIS A 277 21.08 -10.53 11.26
N LEU A 278 20.31 -11.57 11.61
CA LEU A 278 20.84 -12.93 11.74
C LEU A 278 21.35 -13.46 10.40
N ASN A 279 20.58 -13.31 9.32
CA ASN A 279 21.02 -13.70 7.98
C ASN A 279 22.27 -12.94 7.51
N ARG A 280 22.45 -11.67 7.89
CA ARG A 280 23.67 -10.91 7.56
C ARG A 280 24.87 -11.39 8.38
N ARG A 281 24.69 -11.65 9.67
CA ARG A 281 25.71 -12.23 10.55
C ARG A 281 26.18 -13.60 10.03
N ASP A 282 25.26 -14.44 9.58
CA ASP A 282 25.58 -15.78 9.11
C ASP A 282 26.31 -15.76 7.76
N ARG A 283 26.02 -14.77 6.90
CA ARG A 283 26.75 -14.55 5.64
C ARG A 283 28.10 -13.89 5.84
N ASP A 284 28.22 -13.01 6.82
CA ASP A 284 29.44 -12.28 7.14
C ASP A 284 29.63 -12.19 8.67
N PRO A 285 30.51 -13.03 9.26
CA PRO A 285 30.80 -13.01 10.69
C PRO A 285 31.37 -11.68 11.19
N GLN A 286 31.92 -10.82 10.32
CA GLN A 286 32.45 -9.51 10.68
C GLN A 286 31.34 -8.43 10.73
N TRP A 287 30.16 -8.72 10.18
CA TRP A 287 29.02 -7.81 10.09
C TRP A 287 28.69 -7.09 11.40
N PRO A 288 28.58 -7.76 12.57
CA PRO A 288 28.24 -7.07 13.82
C PRO A 288 29.27 -6.01 14.23
N ARG A 289 30.56 -6.28 13.97
CA ARG A 289 31.64 -5.33 14.26
C ARG A 289 31.59 -4.12 13.31
N MET A 290 31.26 -4.33 12.04
CA MET A 290 31.08 -3.25 11.06
C MET A 290 29.87 -2.39 11.41
N LEU A 291 28.75 -3.03 11.76
CA LEU A 291 27.53 -2.34 12.20
C LEU A 291 27.79 -1.43 13.40
N ALA A 292 28.50 -1.93 14.43
CA ALA A 292 28.86 -1.14 15.60
C ALA A 292 29.73 0.08 15.24
N GLN A 293 30.66 -0.07 14.29
CA GLN A 293 31.50 1.04 13.80
C GLN A 293 30.68 2.09 13.05
N TRP A 294 29.79 1.68 12.14
CA TRP A 294 28.93 2.61 11.41
C TRP A 294 27.96 3.36 12.33
N GLN A 295 27.45 2.71 13.37
CA GLN A 295 26.57 3.33 14.36
C GLN A 295 27.28 4.33 15.28
N SER A 296 28.54 4.06 15.64
CA SER A 296 29.35 4.90 16.54
C SER A 296 30.17 5.99 15.83
N GLY A 297 30.29 5.91 14.50
CA GLY A 297 30.99 6.90 13.69
C GLY A 297 30.43 8.32 13.90
N ARG A 298 31.33 9.32 13.96
CA ARG A 298 30.93 10.73 14.10
C ARG A 298 30.07 11.15 12.89
N ARG A 299 28.82 11.54 13.15
CA ARG A 299 27.82 11.97 12.15
C ARG A 299 28.09 13.39 11.61
N GLY A 300 29.28 13.62 11.08
CA GLY A 300 29.72 14.93 10.56
C GLY A 300 29.60 15.10 9.04
N ALA A 301 29.16 14.08 8.30
CA ALA A 301 29.08 14.13 6.85
C ALA A 301 27.69 14.56 6.38
N VAL A 302 27.65 15.40 5.33
CA VAL A 302 26.44 15.65 4.55
C VAL A 302 25.88 14.31 4.12
N GLN A 303 24.64 14.02 4.50
CA GLN A 303 24.02 12.77 4.15
C GLN A 303 23.68 12.75 2.66
N ALA A 304 24.17 11.73 1.96
CA ALA A 304 23.77 11.48 0.59
C ALA A 304 22.31 11.00 0.56
N CYS A 305 21.47 11.78 -0.11
CA CYS A 305 20.06 11.49 -0.32
C CYS A 305 19.63 12.25 -1.57
N ASP A 306 20.01 11.78 -2.76
CA ASP A 306 19.67 12.44 -4.02
C ASP A 306 18.15 12.67 -4.12
N LEU A 307 17.77 13.86 -4.61
CA LEU A 307 16.39 14.30 -4.69
C LEU A 307 15.56 13.44 -5.66
N GLY A 308 16.14 13.10 -6.81
CA GLY A 308 15.50 12.25 -7.81
C GLY A 308 15.26 10.84 -7.27
N LEU A 309 16.32 10.22 -6.74
CA LEU A 309 16.24 8.91 -6.10
C LEU A 309 15.25 8.88 -4.91
N ALA A 310 15.29 9.87 -4.03
CA ALA A 310 14.37 9.95 -2.88
C ALA A 310 12.91 10.06 -3.33
N THR A 311 12.63 10.81 -4.39
CA THR A 311 11.29 10.93 -4.97
C THR A 311 10.80 9.60 -5.55
N ALA A 312 11.68 8.89 -6.28
CA ALA A 312 11.37 7.57 -6.83
C ALA A 312 11.08 6.54 -5.73
N VAL A 313 11.92 6.50 -4.68
CA VAL A 313 11.73 5.64 -3.50
C VAL A 313 10.42 5.97 -2.80
N ALA A 314 10.10 7.25 -2.60
CA ALA A 314 8.85 7.66 -1.95
C ALA A 314 7.62 7.20 -2.75
N GLY A 315 7.63 7.35 -4.07
CA GLY A 315 6.56 6.86 -4.94
C GLY A 315 6.38 5.34 -4.89
N LEU A 316 7.49 4.58 -4.95
CA LEU A 316 7.45 3.12 -4.85
C LEU A 316 6.99 2.65 -3.47
N ALA A 317 7.52 3.25 -2.39
CA ALA A 317 7.15 2.93 -1.02
C ALA A 317 5.67 3.22 -0.75
N ALA A 318 5.16 4.37 -1.20
CA ALA A 318 3.74 4.70 -1.10
C ALA A 318 2.87 3.73 -1.91
N SER A 319 3.30 3.33 -3.11
CA SER A 319 2.57 2.36 -3.93
C SER A 319 2.49 0.98 -3.25
N HIS A 320 3.59 0.50 -2.66
CA HIS A 320 3.60 -0.75 -1.89
C HIS A 320 2.74 -0.66 -0.64
N ALA A 321 2.79 0.46 0.08
CA ALA A 321 1.95 0.71 1.24
C ALA A 321 0.46 0.72 0.86
N LEU A 322 0.07 1.40 -0.23
CA LEU A 322 -1.31 1.45 -0.69
C LEU A 322 -1.80 0.07 -1.14
N ALA A 323 -1.01 -0.68 -1.90
CA ALA A 323 -1.34 -2.06 -2.27
C ALA A 323 -1.61 -2.93 -1.03
N PHE A 324 -0.77 -2.82 -0.01
CA PHE A 324 -0.98 -3.51 1.26
C PHE A 324 -2.28 -3.08 1.97
N LEU A 325 -2.54 -1.78 2.05
CA LEU A 325 -3.75 -1.25 2.66
C LEU A 325 -5.01 -1.64 1.88
N ASP A 326 -4.92 -1.86 0.56
CA ASP A 326 -6.00 -2.35 -0.27
C ASP A 326 -6.23 -3.87 -0.17
N GLY A 327 -5.45 -4.56 0.66
CA GLY A 327 -5.57 -5.99 0.94
C GLY A 327 -4.71 -6.90 0.06
N GLU A 328 -3.81 -6.34 -0.74
CA GLU A 328 -2.87 -7.09 -1.56
C GLU A 328 -1.53 -7.30 -0.84
N LEU A 329 -0.74 -8.28 -1.28
CA LEU A 329 0.63 -8.42 -0.81
C LEU A 329 1.59 -7.81 -1.84
N PRO A 330 2.19 -6.62 -1.58
CA PRO A 330 3.14 -6.04 -2.51
C PRO A 330 4.38 -6.94 -2.60
N SER A 331 5.12 -6.82 -3.69
CA SER A 331 6.37 -7.56 -3.93
C SER A 331 7.49 -7.25 -2.92
N SER A 332 7.30 -6.31 -2.01
CA SER A 332 8.18 -6.07 -0.86
C SER A 332 7.83 -6.90 0.38
N ALA A 333 6.71 -7.64 0.38
CA ALA A 333 6.37 -8.57 1.46
C ALA A 333 7.45 -9.65 1.58
N GLY A 334 8.27 -9.57 2.64
CA GLY A 334 9.44 -10.45 2.83
C GLY A 334 10.56 -10.27 1.80
N ALA A 335 10.61 -9.14 1.09
CA ALA A 335 11.66 -8.85 0.12
C ALA A 335 12.04 -7.37 0.11
N ARG A 336 13.29 -7.07 -0.21
CA ARG A 336 13.77 -5.71 -0.37
C ARG A 336 13.99 -5.39 -1.83
N TRP A 337 13.42 -4.28 -2.26
CA TRP A 337 13.71 -3.64 -3.54
C TRP A 337 14.85 -2.66 -3.36
N GLU A 338 15.87 -2.71 -4.20
CA GLU A 338 17.00 -1.77 -4.21
C GLU A 338 17.32 -1.29 -5.62
N ALA A 339 17.75 -0.05 -5.74
CA ALA A 339 18.28 0.54 -6.97
C ALA A 339 19.40 1.53 -6.63
N ALA A 340 20.56 1.35 -7.24
CA ALA A 340 21.73 2.21 -7.05
C ALA A 340 21.92 3.18 -8.21
N LEU A 341 22.28 4.43 -7.90
CA LEU A 341 22.72 5.39 -8.92
C LEU A 341 24.07 4.97 -9.54
N PRO A 342 24.33 5.34 -10.81
CA PRO A 342 23.44 6.08 -11.71
C PRO A 342 22.46 5.19 -12.50
N LEU A 343 22.58 3.86 -12.40
CA LEU A 343 21.88 2.92 -13.29
C LEU A 343 20.39 2.78 -12.98
N LEU A 344 20.01 2.88 -11.71
CA LEU A 344 18.62 2.78 -11.24
C LEU A 344 17.90 1.49 -11.68
N ASP A 345 18.65 0.39 -11.81
CA ASP A 345 18.09 -0.94 -12.06
C ASP A 345 17.46 -1.49 -10.77
N TRP A 346 16.13 -1.46 -10.70
CA TRP A 346 15.38 -1.94 -9.54
C TRP A 346 15.39 -3.45 -9.46
N ARG A 347 16.00 -3.96 -8.40
CA ARG A 347 16.10 -5.40 -8.12
C ARG A 347 15.39 -5.75 -6.82
N SER A 348 14.77 -6.91 -6.79
CA SER A 348 14.14 -7.45 -5.59
C SER A 348 14.94 -8.62 -5.04
N GLU A 349 15.33 -8.55 -3.78
CA GLU A 349 15.98 -9.63 -3.04
C GLU A 349 15.03 -10.16 -1.96
N ARG A 350 14.73 -11.46 -1.99
CA ARG A 350 13.94 -12.10 -0.93
C ARG A 350 14.77 -12.24 0.34
N ILE A 351 14.15 -11.91 1.46
CA ILE A 351 14.74 -12.05 2.79
C ILE A 351 14.09 -13.25 3.46
N GLY A 352 14.86 -14.32 3.65
CA GLY A 352 14.40 -15.53 4.32
C GLY A 352 14.15 -15.32 5.81
N ALA A 353 13.12 -15.97 6.35
CA ALA A 353 12.96 -16.06 7.79
C ALA A 353 14.11 -16.89 8.39
N HIS A 354 14.67 -16.42 9.50
CA HIS A 354 15.82 -17.07 10.14
C HIS A 354 15.36 -18.00 11.27
N LEU A 355 15.91 -19.22 11.34
CA LEU A 355 15.53 -20.26 12.31
C LEU A 355 15.94 -19.94 13.76
N ASP A 356 16.85 -19.01 13.98
CA ASP A 356 17.16 -18.52 15.35
C ASP A 356 16.35 -17.27 15.73
N CYS A 357 15.47 -16.78 14.84
CA CYS A 357 14.68 -15.60 15.12
C CYS A 357 13.36 -15.96 15.84
N SER A 358 13.11 -15.32 16.98
CA SER A 358 11.89 -15.49 17.77
C SER A 358 10.63 -14.87 17.15
N CYS A 359 10.71 -14.29 15.94
CA CYS A 359 9.58 -13.58 15.33
C CYS A 359 8.47 -14.48 14.77
N GLY A 360 8.65 -15.80 14.82
CA GLY A 360 7.65 -16.79 14.36
C GLY A 360 7.64 -17.05 12.85
N ALA A 361 8.24 -16.18 12.03
CA ALA A 361 8.19 -16.28 10.57
C ALA A 361 8.85 -17.54 9.98
N ALA A 362 9.76 -18.19 10.73
CA ALA A 362 10.38 -19.44 10.31
C ALA A 362 9.54 -20.68 10.66
N GLY A 363 8.34 -20.51 11.22
CA GLY A 363 7.44 -21.60 11.54
C GLY A 363 7.89 -22.41 12.76
N HIS A 364 8.43 -21.77 13.80
CA HIS A 364 8.59 -22.42 15.09
C HIS A 364 7.20 -22.75 15.67
N THR A 365 6.62 -23.87 15.23
CA THR A 365 5.77 -24.67 16.09
C THR A 365 6.54 -24.85 17.38
N GLU A 366 5.98 -24.35 18.48
CA GLU A 366 6.46 -24.64 19.83
C GLU A 366 6.88 -26.10 19.89
N ARG A 367 8.19 -26.34 20.06
CA ARG A 367 8.61 -27.61 20.64
C ARG A 367 8.06 -27.55 22.06
N VAL A 368 6.81 -28.00 22.23
CA VAL A 368 6.31 -28.50 23.49
C VAL A 368 7.39 -29.46 23.95
N ARG A 369 8.19 -29.02 24.92
CA ARG A 369 9.10 -29.90 25.63
C ARG A 369 8.18 -30.90 26.30
N ALA A 370 8.00 -32.06 25.66
CA ALA A 370 7.49 -33.24 26.32
C ALA A 370 8.42 -33.46 27.51
N SER A 371 7.98 -32.96 28.66
CA SER A 371 8.65 -33.19 29.93
C SER A 371 8.49 -34.68 30.13
N GLY A 372 9.60 -35.41 30.07
CA GLY A 372 9.59 -36.84 30.32
C GLY A 372 8.87 -37.10 31.64
N ALA A 373 7.84 -37.94 31.58
CA ALA A 373 7.23 -38.49 32.77
C ALA A 373 8.35 -39.24 33.52
N GLY A 374 8.79 -38.66 34.63
CA GLY A 374 9.65 -39.33 35.59
C GLY A 374 8.91 -40.58 36.07
N THR A 375 9.56 -41.73 35.86
CA THR A 375 9.15 -43.02 36.37
C THR A 375 8.90 -42.95 37.87
N ALA A 376 7.72 -43.37 38.29
CA ALA A 376 7.31 -43.46 39.69
C ALA A 376 8.24 -44.42 40.46
N HIS A 377 8.70 -43.96 41.62
CA HIS A 377 9.24 -44.83 42.65
C HIS A 377 8.06 -45.37 43.47
N ASP A 378 7.86 -46.68 43.41
CA ASP A 378 6.96 -47.39 44.32
C ASP A 378 7.61 -47.53 45.70
N THR A 379 6.86 -47.09 46.72
CA THR A 379 7.21 -47.22 48.13
C THR A 379 6.61 -48.52 48.67
N MET A 380 7.42 -49.36 49.31
CA MET A 380 7.01 -50.50 50.12
C MET A 380 6.23 -50.05 51.37
N ALA A 381 5.03 -50.62 51.60
CA ALA A 381 4.49 -50.95 52.92
C ALA A 381 3.15 -51.70 52.78
N GLY A 382 3.05 -52.90 53.37
CA GLY A 382 1.80 -53.65 53.55
C GLY A 382 1.94 -55.13 53.27
#